data_AF-A0AAW2TI73-F1
#
_entry.id   AF-A0AAW2TI73-F1
#
_cell.length_a   1.000
_cell.length_b   1.000
_cell.length_c   1.000
_cell.angle_alpha   90.00
_cell.angle_beta   90.00
_cell.angle_gamma   90.00
#
_symmetry.space_group_name_H-M   'P 1'
#
loop_
_entity.id
_entity.type
_entity.pdbx_description
1 polymer ?
#
loop_
_entity_poly.entity_id
_entity_poly.type
_entity_poly.pdbx_seq_one_letter_code
_entity_poly.pdbx_strand_id
1 'polypeptide(L)'
;MRFFLSQVLKARYFPDSSPLDAKAGYRPSLTWRSIMSSKDIIIAGSRWRIGSGISTKIWKDPWLPRPSTFKPITPPSIGLEQAVVTALIDPDTKEWEKTHHRE
;
A
#
# COMPACT_ATOMS: atom_id res chain seq x y z
N MET A 1 18.32 -17.68 -11.44
CA MET A 1 17.81 -18.76 -10.54
C MET A 1 16.98 -18.09 -9.45
N ARG A 2 15.72 -18.54 -9.19
CA ARG A 2 14.75 -18.05 -8.15
C ARG A 2 13.47 -17.31 -8.60
N PHE A 3 12.66 -17.91 -9.49
CA PHE A 3 11.23 -17.51 -9.65
C PHE A 3 10.22 -18.64 -9.40
N PHE A 4 10.69 -19.89 -9.25
CA PHE A 4 9.79 -21.04 -9.11
C PHE A 4 8.97 -21.04 -7.82
N LEU A 5 9.55 -20.62 -6.69
CA LEU A 5 8.84 -20.66 -5.40
C LEU A 5 7.62 -19.73 -5.39
N SER A 6 7.75 -18.49 -5.87
CA SER A 6 6.63 -17.55 -5.91
C SER A 6 5.53 -18.00 -6.87
N GLN A 7 5.89 -18.60 -8.01
CA GLN A 7 4.93 -19.16 -8.96
C GLN A 7 4.18 -20.36 -8.37
N VAL A 8 4.89 -21.28 -7.70
CA VAL A 8 4.28 -22.44 -7.02
C VAL A 8 3.36 -21.99 -5.87
N LEU A 9 3.78 -21.01 -5.07
CA LEU A 9 2.95 -20.45 -4.01
C LEU A 9 1.70 -19.77 -4.56
N LYS A 10 1.82 -19.00 -5.65
CA LYS A 10 0.68 -18.38 -6.33
C LYS A 10 -0.29 -19.44 -6.81
N ALA A 11 0.17 -20.40 -7.61
CA ALA A 11 -0.69 -21.45 -8.18
C ALA A 11 -1.43 -22.25 -7.10
N ARG A 12 -0.80 -22.48 -5.94
CA ARG A 12 -1.39 -23.28 -4.86
C ARG A 12 -2.31 -22.49 -3.92
N TYR A 13 -1.96 -21.26 -3.58
CA TYR A 13 -2.59 -20.55 -2.45
C TYR A 13 -3.35 -19.27 -2.85
N PHE A 14 -3.01 -18.67 -3.99
CA PHE A 14 -3.66 -17.44 -4.48
C PHE A 14 -3.62 -17.36 -6.02
N PRO A 15 -4.25 -18.32 -6.73
CA PRO A 15 -4.12 -18.39 -8.19
C PRO A 15 -4.69 -17.13 -8.88
N ASP A 16 -5.86 -16.69 -8.42
CA ASP A 16 -6.63 -15.59 -9.01
C ASP A 16 -6.64 -14.32 -8.14
N SER A 17 -5.77 -14.26 -7.12
CA SER A 17 -5.73 -13.14 -6.19
C SER A 17 -4.30 -12.66 -5.92
N SER A 18 -4.18 -11.57 -5.16
CA SER A 18 -2.89 -11.07 -4.73
C SER A 18 -2.40 -11.83 -3.48
N PRO A 19 -1.08 -11.87 -3.21
CA PRO A 19 -0.55 -12.44 -1.97
C PRO A 19 -1.09 -11.74 -0.71
N LEU A 20 -1.50 -10.47 -0.82
CA LEU A 20 -2.10 -9.70 0.27
C LEU A 20 -3.58 -10.08 0.51
N ASP A 21 -4.24 -10.70 -0.46
CA ASP A 21 -5.62 -11.19 -0.33
C ASP A 21 -5.67 -12.70 0.00
N ALA A 22 -4.52 -13.37 -0.04
CA ALA A 22 -4.41 -14.79 0.18
C ALA A 22 -4.87 -15.19 1.60
N LYS A 23 -5.46 -16.38 1.71
CA LYS A 23 -5.93 -16.97 2.98
C LYS A 23 -5.14 -18.24 3.28
N ALA A 24 -5.11 -18.67 4.54
CA ALA A 24 -4.42 -19.89 4.93
C ALA A 24 -5.04 -21.15 4.25
N GLY A 25 -6.36 -21.19 4.07
CA GLY A 25 -7.05 -22.32 3.46
C GLY A 25 -7.04 -23.58 4.33
N TYR A 26 -7.38 -24.73 3.74
CA TYR A 26 -7.41 -26.03 4.42
C TYR A 26 -6.06 -26.75 4.32
N ARG A 27 -5.53 -27.22 5.46
CA ARG A 27 -4.25 -27.95 5.61
C ARG A 27 -3.05 -27.28 4.90
N PRO A 28 -2.73 -26.01 5.23
CA PRO A 28 -1.58 -25.32 4.66
C PRO A 28 -0.24 -25.95 5.08
N SER A 29 0.75 -25.86 4.17
CA SER A 29 2.13 -26.22 4.50
C SER A 29 2.67 -25.38 5.67
N LEU A 30 3.68 -25.90 6.36
CA LEU A 30 4.30 -25.17 7.47
C LEU A 30 4.83 -23.79 7.02
N THR A 31 5.48 -23.74 5.88
CA THR A 31 5.98 -22.50 5.26
C THR A 31 4.85 -21.51 5.02
N TRP A 32 3.70 -21.97 4.48
CA TRP A 32 2.57 -21.07 4.22
C TRP A 32 1.95 -20.53 5.50
N ARG A 33 1.84 -21.33 6.57
CA ARG A 33 1.39 -20.86 7.88
C ARG A 33 2.29 -19.77 8.43
N SER A 34 3.62 -19.94 8.33
CA SER A 34 4.57 -18.92 8.76
C SER A 34 4.41 -17.62 7.95
N ILE A 35 4.31 -17.71 6.62
CA ILE A 35 4.07 -16.54 5.76
C ILE A 35 2.76 -15.82 6.16
N MET A 36 1.68 -16.58 6.34
CA MET A 36 0.39 -16.03 6.75
C MET A 36 0.45 -15.37 8.13
N SER A 37 1.21 -15.91 9.09
CA SER A 37 1.37 -15.30 10.41
C SER A 37 2.10 -13.95 10.38
N SER A 38 3.01 -13.77 9.42
CA SER A 38 3.74 -12.50 9.25
C SER A 38 3.01 -11.50 8.35
N LYS A 39 1.95 -11.93 7.64
CA LYS A 39 1.25 -11.13 6.63
C LYS A 39 0.76 -9.79 7.19
N ASP A 40 0.07 -9.81 8.32
CA ASP A 40 -0.54 -8.60 8.89
C ASP A 40 0.53 -7.61 9.38
N ILE A 41 1.65 -8.12 9.90
CA ILE A 41 2.80 -7.31 10.31
C ILE A 41 3.43 -6.63 9.09
N ILE A 42 3.60 -7.37 8.00
CA ILE A 42 4.14 -6.81 6.74
C ILE A 42 3.19 -5.74 6.19
N ILE A 43 1.88 -5.98 6.19
CA ILE A 43 0.88 -5.01 5.74
C ILE A 43 0.93 -3.74 6.60
N ALA A 44 0.96 -3.88 7.93
CA ALA A 44 1.02 -2.75 8.86
C ALA A 44 2.31 -1.93 8.71
N GLY A 45 3.44 -2.58 8.41
CA GLY A 45 4.73 -1.92 8.17
C GLY A 45 4.93 -1.41 6.74
N SER A 46 3.98 -1.66 5.83
CA SER A 46 4.07 -1.28 4.42
C SER A 46 3.43 0.07 4.15
N ARG A 47 3.91 0.73 3.09
CA ARG A 47 3.36 1.99 2.57
C ARG A 47 3.32 1.97 1.05
N TRP A 48 2.43 2.76 0.48
CA TRP A 48 2.34 2.99 -0.95
C TRP A 48 3.58 3.72 -1.45
N ARG A 49 4.13 3.20 -2.55
CA ARG A 49 5.09 3.94 -3.38
C ARG A 49 4.29 4.72 -4.42
N ILE A 50 4.34 6.04 -4.32
CA ILE A 50 3.61 6.91 -5.24
C ILE A 50 4.27 6.91 -6.62
N GLY A 51 3.49 6.50 -7.63
CA GLY A 51 3.79 6.68 -9.05
C GLY A 51 3.02 7.89 -9.60
N SER A 52 1.81 7.66 -10.13
CA SER A 52 0.91 8.74 -10.58
C SER A 52 0.06 9.34 -9.45
N GLY A 53 -0.17 8.59 -8.37
CA GLY A 53 -0.98 9.02 -7.22
C GLY A 53 -2.50 8.99 -7.43
N ILE A 54 -2.99 8.57 -8.61
CA ILE A 54 -4.41 8.71 -9.01
C ILE A 54 -5.33 7.84 -8.14
N SER A 55 -4.84 6.70 -7.68
CA SER A 55 -5.59 5.74 -6.87
C SER A 55 -5.28 5.82 -5.38
N THR A 56 -4.40 6.74 -4.94
CA THR A 56 -3.97 6.84 -3.54
C THR A 56 -4.65 8.03 -2.90
N LYS A 57 -5.48 7.79 -1.87
CA LYS A 57 -6.20 8.82 -1.13
C LYS A 57 -5.28 9.44 -0.07
N ILE A 58 -5.25 10.77 -0.03
CA ILE A 58 -4.31 11.54 0.80
C ILE A 58 -4.42 11.14 2.28
N TRP A 59 -5.65 11.03 2.81
CA TRP A 59 -5.89 10.76 4.24
C TRP A 59 -6.19 9.30 4.59
N LYS A 60 -6.60 8.48 3.63
CA LYS A 60 -7.03 7.09 3.92
C LYS A 60 -5.91 6.07 3.73
N ASP A 61 -5.03 6.29 2.76
CA ASP A 61 -4.01 5.31 2.38
C ASP A 61 -2.66 5.61 3.06
N PRO A 62 -1.89 4.60 3.50
CA PRO A 62 -0.57 4.80 4.10
C PRO A 62 0.47 5.05 3.00
N TRP A 63 0.92 6.29 2.79
CA TRP A 63 1.86 6.64 1.72
C TRP A 63 3.01 7.56 2.14
N LEU A 64 2.88 8.28 3.26
CA LEU A 64 3.92 9.15 3.77
C LEU A 64 5.04 8.35 4.47
N PRO A 65 6.30 8.83 4.47
CA PRO A 65 7.39 8.23 5.24
C PRO A 65 7.21 8.37 6.76
N ARG A 66 6.54 9.43 7.19
CA ARG A 66 6.29 9.80 8.59
C ARG A 66 4.90 10.44 8.67
N PRO A 67 4.15 10.29 9.75
CA PRO A 67 4.44 9.60 11.03
C PRO A 67 4.34 8.05 10.94
N SER A 68 4.38 7.35 12.08
CA SER A 68 4.34 5.87 12.18
C SER A 68 3.13 5.21 11.51
N THR A 69 2.02 5.93 11.32
CA THR A 69 0.84 5.45 10.60
C THR A 69 0.97 5.55 9.08
N PHE A 70 2.04 6.19 8.58
CA PHE A 70 2.26 6.55 7.18
C PHE A 70 1.13 7.40 6.56
N LYS A 71 0.32 8.05 7.39
CA LYS A 71 -0.82 8.88 6.98
C LYS A 71 -0.69 10.29 7.56
N PRO A 72 -1.26 11.32 6.92
CA PRO A 72 -1.37 12.64 7.52
C PRO A 72 -2.05 12.57 8.90
N ILE A 73 -1.54 13.34 9.86
CA ILE A 73 -2.14 13.46 11.20
C ILE A 73 -3.35 14.39 11.15
N THR A 74 -3.34 15.34 10.23
CA THR A 74 -4.43 16.30 10.03
C THR A 74 -5.66 15.59 9.48
N PRO A 75 -6.87 15.95 9.95
CA PRO A 75 -8.09 15.48 9.31
C PRO A 75 -8.26 16.12 7.92
N PRO A 76 -8.96 15.45 6.98
CA PRO A 76 -9.35 16.06 5.72
C PRO A 76 -10.30 17.23 5.98
N SER A 77 -10.14 18.32 5.23
CA SER A 77 -11.14 19.40 5.18
C SER A 77 -12.45 18.88 4.61
N ILE A 78 -13.56 19.54 4.95
CA ILE A 78 -14.89 19.21 4.42
C ILE A 78 -14.84 19.19 2.88
N GLY A 79 -15.27 18.09 2.28
CA GLY A 79 -15.26 17.89 0.82
C GLY A 79 -13.97 17.27 0.24
N LEU A 80 -12.88 17.14 1.01
CA LEU A 80 -11.61 16.56 0.56
C LEU A 80 -11.38 15.10 0.97
N GLU A 81 -12.40 14.42 1.49
CA GLU A 81 -12.30 13.04 1.98
C GLU A 81 -11.86 12.02 0.91
N GLN A 82 -12.11 12.35 -0.36
CA GLN A 82 -11.75 11.52 -1.51
C GLN A 82 -10.59 12.09 -2.33
N ALA A 83 -9.94 13.16 -1.86
CA ALA A 83 -8.81 13.75 -2.55
C ALA A 83 -7.66 12.74 -2.68
N VAL A 84 -7.06 12.72 -3.87
CA VAL A 84 -6.00 11.79 -4.25
C VAL A 84 -4.66 12.49 -4.34
N VAL A 85 -3.59 11.72 -4.16
CA VAL A 85 -2.21 12.24 -4.10
C VAL A 85 -1.78 12.95 -5.38
N THR A 86 -2.40 12.65 -6.53
CA THR A 86 -2.17 13.40 -7.78
C THR A 86 -2.46 14.90 -7.63
N ALA A 87 -3.39 15.29 -6.76
CA ALA A 87 -3.69 16.70 -6.50
C ALA A 87 -2.53 17.46 -5.80
N LEU A 88 -1.49 16.75 -5.36
CA LEU A 88 -0.29 17.30 -4.74
C LEU A 88 0.93 17.24 -5.68
N ILE A 89 0.75 16.76 -6.91
CA ILE A 89 1.83 16.55 -7.88
C ILE A 89 1.58 17.47 -9.07
N ASP A 90 2.60 18.23 -9.46
CA ASP A 90 2.58 19.03 -10.67
C ASP A 90 2.61 18.11 -11.91
N PRO A 91 1.65 18.24 -12.85
CA PRO A 91 1.52 17.34 -13.99
C PRO A 91 2.67 17.45 -15.00
N ASP A 92 3.31 18.61 -15.10
CA ASP A 92 4.36 18.88 -16.08
C ASP A 92 5.74 18.47 -15.54
N THR A 93 6.02 18.83 -14.28
CA THR A 93 7.32 18.57 -13.66
C THR A 93 7.41 17.22 -12.96
N LYS A 94 6.26 16.62 -12.61
CA LYS A 94 6.15 15.42 -11.76
C LYS A 94 6.79 15.60 -10.39
N GLU A 95 7.00 16.84 -9.96
CA GLU A 95 7.44 17.17 -8.62
C GLU A 95 6.23 17.40 -7.70
N TRP A 96 6.48 17.33 -6.40
CA TRP A 96 5.50 17.77 -5.42
C TRP A 96 5.27 19.26 -5.57
N GLU A 97 4.00 19.67 -5.59
CA GLU A 97 3.64 21.08 -5.61
C GLU A 97 4.08 21.71 -4.27
N LYS A 98 5.13 22.55 -4.31
CA LYS A 98 5.72 23.18 -3.11
C LYS A 98 4.91 24.37 -2.59
N THR A 99 3.84 24.75 -3.29
CA THR A 99 3.03 25.94 -3.03
C THR A 99 1.98 25.71 -1.94
N HIS A 100 2.42 25.43 -0.71
CA HIS A 100 1.66 25.67 0.53
C HIS A 100 2.64 25.93 1.69
N HIS A 101 3.53 26.91 1.53
CA HIS A 101 4.39 27.45 2.59
C HIS A 101 3.94 28.88 2.94
N ARG A 102 2.76 28.99 3.56
CA ARG A 102 2.25 30.10 4.39
C ARG A 102 1.26 29.40 5.34
N GLU A 103 1.32 29.47 6.65
CA GLU A 103 1.72 30.52 7.61
C GLU A 103 2.26 29.89 8.90
#